data_AF-A0A194XA86-F1
#
_entry.id   AF-A0A194XA86-F1
#
_cell.length_a   1.000
_cell.length_b   1.000
_cell.length_c   1.000
_cell.angle_alpha   90.00
_cell.angle_beta   90.00
_cell.angle_gamma   90.00
#
_symmetry.space_group_name_H-M   'P 1'
#
loop_
_entity.id
_entity.type
_entity.pdbx_description
1 polymer ?
#
loop_
_entity_poly.entity_id
_entity_poly.type
_entity_poly.pdbx_seq_one_letter_code
_entity_poly.pdbx_strand_id
1 'polypeptide(L)'
;MYCIITWLAKATLLLQLQRTFAPIKSGAVYIAIQVLLWSNLAFYLASFFVLVFECVPQERIWNPLITTGHCIKTGSLLIAMGVINVVSDLMILILPIWAIFHLHMSMKLKLGISAIFATGLLAFACSICRLVYTVPPLHSDDASYLFAPVGLWS
;
A
#
# COMPACT_ATOMS: atom_id res chain seq x y z
N MET A 1 -1.75 -3.43 -12.18
CA MET A 1 -0.47 -3.82 -11.54
C MET A 1 -0.25 -3.15 -10.19
N TYR A 2 -0.43 -1.82 -10.07
CA TYR A 2 -0.29 -1.06 -8.81
C TYR A 2 -1.07 -1.63 -7.60
N CYS A 3 -2.30 -2.13 -7.81
CA CYS A 3 -3.14 -2.68 -6.74
C CYS A 3 -2.54 -3.94 -6.08
N ILE A 4 -1.85 -4.80 -6.87
CA ILE A 4 -1.26 -6.05 -6.36
C ILE A 4 -0.02 -5.76 -5.51
N ILE A 5 0.84 -4.85 -6.01
CA ILE A 5 2.08 -4.45 -5.33
C ILE A 5 1.76 -3.75 -4.00
N THR A 6 0.82 -2.81 -4.01
CA THR A 6 0.40 -2.10 -2.80
C THR A 6 -0.24 -3.02 -1.77
N TRP A 7 -1.05 -3.98 -2.20
CA TRP A 7 -1.62 -4.99 -1.30
C TRP A 7 -0.54 -5.88 -0.67
N LEU A 8 0.39 -6.42 -1.46
CA LEU A 8 1.48 -7.27 -0.98
C LEU A 8 2.36 -6.54 0.05
N ALA A 9 2.67 -5.27 -0.20
CA ALA A 9 3.44 -4.45 0.73
C ALA A 9 2.72 -4.29 2.08
N LYS A 10 1.42 -3.93 2.06
CA LYS A 10 0.62 -3.76 3.27
C LYS A 10 0.42 -5.09 4.01
N ALA A 11 0.20 -6.18 3.29
CA ALA A 11 0.05 -7.51 3.86
C ALA A 11 1.33 -7.93 4.60
N THR A 12 2.51 -7.68 4.02
CA THR A 12 3.80 -7.98 4.65
C THR A 12 3.98 -7.19 5.95
N LEU A 13 3.68 -5.88 5.93
CA LEU A 13 3.75 -5.04 7.13
C LEU A 13 2.78 -5.53 8.22
N LEU A 14 1.53 -5.79 7.87
CA LEU A 14 0.51 -6.28 8.81
C LEU A 14 0.90 -7.64 9.41
N LEU A 15 1.44 -8.56 8.62
CA LEU A 15 1.92 -9.86 9.10
C LEU A 15 3.12 -9.72 10.03
N GLN A 16 4.05 -8.81 9.72
CA GLN A 16 5.19 -8.52 10.58
C GLN A 16 4.74 -7.90 11.91
N LEU A 17 3.78 -6.97 11.87
CA LEU A 17 3.15 -6.39 13.06
C LEU A 17 2.41 -7.47 13.86
N GLN A 18 1.70 -8.39 13.21
CA GLN A 18 1.03 -9.50 13.89
C GLN A 18 2.01 -10.39 14.64
N ARG A 19 3.11 -10.78 13.97
CA ARG A 19 4.15 -11.62 14.58
C ARG A 19 4.82 -10.95 15.77
N THR A 20 4.95 -9.62 15.72
CA THR A 20 5.63 -8.83 16.76
C THR A 20 4.71 -8.52 17.94
N PHE A 21 3.50 -8.04 17.68
CA PHE A 21 2.60 -7.50 18.71
C PHE A 21 1.52 -8.46 19.18
N ALA A 22 1.21 -9.49 18.39
CA ALA A 22 0.15 -10.43 18.67
C ALA A 22 0.58 -11.90 18.44
N PRO A 23 1.58 -12.41 19.18
CA PRO A 23 1.96 -13.82 19.12
C PRO A 23 0.81 -14.74 19.60
N ILE A 24 -0.07 -14.22 20.46
CA ILE A 24 -1.25 -14.92 20.98
C ILE A 24 -2.47 -14.53 20.13
N LYS A 25 -3.07 -15.50 19.43
CA LYS A 25 -4.18 -15.33 18.47
C LYS A 25 -5.55 -15.04 19.12
N SER A 26 -5.60 -14.18 20.15
CA SER A 26 -6.84 -13.92 20.91
C SER A 26 -6.97 -12.48 21.44
N GLY A 27 -6.05 -11.58 21.10
CA GLY A 27 -6.07 -10.19 21.58
C GLY A 27 -6.82 -9.22 20.65
N ALA A 28 -7.29 -8.09 21.19
CA ALA A 28 -7.93 -7.03 20.40
C ALA A 28 -7.02 -6.51 19.26
N VAL A 29 -5.70 -6.47 19.48
CA VAL A 29 -4.69 -6.13 18.46
C VAL A 29 -4.68 -7.15 17.31
N TYR A 30 -4.81 -8.45 17.61
CA TYR A 30 -4.87 -9.50 16.58
C TYR A 30 -6.11 -9.33 15.69
N ILE A 31 -7.27 -9.08 16.31
CA ILE A 31 -8.53 -8.85 15.59
C ILE A 31 -8.43 -7.60 14.72
N ALA A 32 -7.90 -6.49 15.25
CA ALA A 32 -7.71 -5.26 14.49
C ALA A 32 -6.82 -5.48 13.24
N ILE A 33 -5.71 -6.19 13.39
CA ILE A 33 -4.81 -6.53 12.27
C ILE A 33 -5.52 -7.38 11.23
N GLN A 34 -6.25 -8.42 11.65
CA GLN A 34 -6.98 -9.29 10.73
C GLN A 34 -8.07 -8.52 9.97
N VAL A 35 -8.85 -7.68 10.66
CA VAL A 35 -9.86 -6.82 10.03
C VAL A 35 -9.21 -5.89 8.99
N LEU A 36 -8.09 -5.25 9.32
CA LEU A 36 -7.34 -4.41 8.39
C LEU A 36 -6.80 -5.19 7.17
N LEU A 37 -6.30 -6.40 7.37
CA LEU A 37 -5.78 -7.26 6.31
C LEU A 37 -6.90 -7.66 5.33
N TRP A 38 -8.00 -8.20 5.85
CA TRP A 38 -9.12 -8.67 5.04
C TRP A 38 -9.88 -7.52 4.36
N SER A 39 -10.06 -6.40 5.05
CA SER A 39 -10.68 -5.20 4.45
C SER A 39 -9.85 -4.63 3.31
N ASN A 40 -8.53 -4.53 3.46
CA ASN A 40 -7.65 -4.11 2.37
C ASN A 40 -7.69 -5.11 1.21
N LEU A 41 -7.60 -6.42 1.47
CA LEU A 41 -7.69 -7.43 0.43
C LEU A 41 -8.99 -7.31 -0.38
N ALA A 42 -10.13 -7.25 0.30
CA ALA A 42 -11.43 -7.13 -0.34
C ALA A 42 -11.52 -5.85 -1.19
N PHE A 43 -10.98 -4.74 -0.67
CA PHE A 43 -10.93 -3.48 -1.39
C PHE A 43 -10.11 -3.58 -2.67
N TYR A 44 -8.83 -3.97 -2.61
CA TYR A 44 -7.99 -4.05 -3.80
C TYR A 44 -8.51 -5.07 -4.83
N LEU A 45 -9.13 -6.16 -4.37
CA LEU A 45 -9.75 -7.15 -5.24
C LEU A 45 -10.96 -6.56 -5.97
N ALA A 46 -11.85 -5.86 -5.25
CA ALA A 46 -12.98 -5.17 -5.85
C ALA A 46 -12.53 -4.11 -6.86
N SER A 47 -11.53 -3.31 -6.51
CA SER A 47 -10.96 -2.28 -7.38
C SER A 47 -10.35 -2.86 -8.64
N PHE A 48 -9.68 -4.02 -8.54
CA PHE A 48 -9.16 -4.74 -9.70
C PHE A 48 -10.29 -5.14 -10.65
N PHE A 49 -11.37 -5.74 -10.14
CA PHE A 49 -12.52 -6.10 -10.97
C PHE A 49 -13.22 -4.89 -11.57
N VAL A 50 -13.39 -3.81 -10.81
CA VAL A 50 -13.98 -2.56 -11.32
C VAL A 50 -13.14 -1.96 -12.44
N LEU A 51 -11.81 -2.03 -12.35
CA LEU A 51 -10.93 -1.55 -13.41
C LEU A 51 -10.97 -2.45 -14.65
N VAL A 52 -11.05 -3.77 -14.45
CA VAL A 52 -11.17 -4.73 -15.57
C VAL A 52 -12.50 -4.58 -16.30
N PHE A 53 -13.57 -4.30 -15.57
CA PHE A 53 -14.94 -4.14 -16.09
C PHE A 53 -15.41 -2.68 -16.10
N GLU A 54 -14.49 -1.72 -16.28
CA GLU A 54 -14.80 -0.28 -16.16
C GLU A 54 -15.77 0.23 -17.24
N CYS A 55 -15.87 -0.50 -18.36
CA CYS A 55 -16.77 -0.21 -19.47
C CYS A 55 -17.60 -1.44 -19.86
N VAL A 56 -18.88 -1.21 -20.15
CA VAL A 56 -19.75 -2.20 -20.77
C VAL A 56 -20.37 -1.58 -22.04
N PRO A 57 -20.12 -2.13 -23.25
CA PRO A 57 -19.28 -3.31 -23.55
C PRO A 57 -17.77 -3.03 -23.41
N GLN A 58 -16.99 -4.06 -23.06
CA GLN A 58 -15.53 -3.97 -22.89
C GLN A 58 -14.81 -3.51 -24.16
N GLU A 59 -15.41 -3.77 -25.32
CA GLU A 59 -14.94 -3.35 -26.65
C GLU A 59 -14.75 -1.84 -26.78
N ARG A 60 -15.51 -1.06 -26.00
CA ARG A 60 -15.44 0.40 -25.97
C ARG A 60 -14.13 0.94 -25.38
N ILE A 61 -13.40 0.12 -24.61
CA ILE A 61 -12.11 0.51 -24.03
C ILE A 61 -11.07 0.78 -25.13
N TRP A 62 -11.10 -0.03 -26.20
CA TRP A 62 -10.12 0.06 -27.29
C TRP A 62 -10.71 0.59 -28.60
N ASN A 63 -12.04 0.56 -28.78
CA ASN A 63 -12.70 1.07 -29.96
C ASN A 63 -13.60 2.30 -29.65
N PRO A 64 -13.12 3.52 -29.90
CA PRO A 64 -13.87 4.74 -29.61
C PRO A 64 -15.07 4.98 -30.56
N LEU A 65 -15.23 4.17 -31.61
CA LEU A 65 -16.35 4.27 -32.56
C LEU A 65 -17.66 3.69 -32.01
N ILE A 66 -17.61 2.92 -30.90
CA ILE A 66 -18.79 2.36 -30.24
C ILE A 66 -19.40 3.42 -29.31
N THR A 67 -20.49 4.03 -29.76
CA THR A 67 -21.21 5.09 -29.02
C THR A 67 -22.23 4.55 -28.02
N THR A 68 -22.60 3.27 -28.12
CA THR A 68 -23.53 2.57 -27.22
C THR A 68 -22.79 1.93 -26.04
N GLY A 69 -23.24 2.26 -24.82
CA GLY A 69 -22.68 1.70 -23.58
C GLY A 69 -22.45 2.74 -22.49
N HIS A 70 -22.04 2.27 -21.31
CA HIS A 70 -21.69 3.13 -20.18
C HIS A 70 -20.30 2.77 -19.67
N CYS A 71 -19.49 3.79 -19.39
CA CYS A 71 -18.17 3.65 -18.78
C CYS A 71 -18.17 4.41 -17.46
N ILE A 72 -17.52 3.83 -16.46
CA ILE A 72 -17.33 4.49 -15.17
C ILE A 72 -16.31 5.61 -15.33
N LYS A 73 -16.54 6.75 -14.66
CA LYS A 73 -15.58 7.86 -14.67
C LYS A 73 -14.31 7.46 -13.90
N THR A 74 -13.27 7.07 -14.64
CA THR A 74 -11.96 6.63 -14.11
C THR A 74 -11.37 7.62 -13.10
N GLY A 75 -11.55 8.94 -13.29
CA GLY A 75 -11.06 9.96 -12.35
C GLY A 75 -11.69 9.87 -10.95
N SER A 76 -12.99 9.59 -10.85
CA SER A 76 -13.66 9.43 -9.56
C SER A 76 -13.23 8.18 -8.81
N LEU A 77 -13.00 7.08 -9.57
CA LEU A 77 -12.46 5.84 -9.02
C LEU A 77 -11.03 6.07 -8.50
N LEU A 78 -10.16 6.71 -9.27
CA LEU A 78 -8.77 6.98 -8.87
C LEU A 78 -8.70 7.79 -7.57
N ILE A 79 -9.54 8.81 -7.42
CA ILE A 79 -9.59 9.61 -6.18
C ILE A 79 -10.04 8.74 -4.99
N ALA A 80 -11.10 7.96 -5.16
CA ALA A 80 -11.57 7.05 -4.10
C ALA A 80 -10.51 6.02 -3.69
N MET A 81 -9.81 5.45 -4.68
CA MET A 81 -8.68 4.54 -4.47
C MET A 81 -7.54 5.20 -3.70
N GLY A 82 -7.18 6.42 -4.08
CA GLY A 82 -6.13 7.19 -3.43
C GLY A 82 -6.46 7.48 -1.96
N VAL A 83 -7.68 7.94 -1.67
CA VAL A 83 -8.12 8.24 -0.30
C VAL A 83 -8.08 6.98 0.57
N ILE A 84 -8.64 5.87 0.11
CA ILE A 84 -8.68 4.62 0.89
C ILE A 84 -7.26 4.09 1.11
N ASN A 85 -6.39 4.21 0.10
CA ASN A 85 -4.99 3.81 0.24
C ASN A 85 -4.29 4.57 1.37
N VAL A 86 -4.43 5.89 1.41
CA VAL A 86 -3.83 6.75 2.44
C VAL A 86 -4.43 6.45 3.82
N VAL A 87 -5.74 6.27 3.91
CA VAL A 87 -6.41 5.93 5.18
C VAL A 87 -5.90 4.60 5.72
N SER A 88 -5.78 3.57 4.88
CA SER A 88 -5.21 2.29 5.28
C SER A 88 -3.76 2.42 5.76
N ASP A 89 -2.94 3.25 5.12
CA ASP A 89 -1.54 3.47 5.53
C ASP A 89 -1.46 4.14 6.90
N LEU A 90 -2.31 5.13 7.15
CA LEU A 90 -2.42 5.78 8.46
C LEU A 90 -2.86 4.79 9.55
N MET A 91 -3.84 3.92 9.26
CA MET A 91 -4.29 2.91 10.21
C MET A 91 -3.18 1.91 10.56
N ILE A 92 -2.40 1.46 9.57
CA ILE A 92 -1.26 0.57 9.80
C ILE A 92 -0.18 1.25 10.65
N LEU A 93 0.07 2.55 10.43
CA LEU A 93 1.04 3.34 11.19
C LEU A 93 0.60 3.57 12.65
N ILE A 94 -0.70 3.79 12.88
CA ILE A 94 -1.26 4.03 14.22
C ILE A 94 -1.38 2.73 15.01
N LEU A 95 -1.57 1.59 14.35
CA LEU A 95 -1.72 0.29 14.97
C LEU A 95 -0.63 -0.10 15.99
N PRO A 96 0.69 0.04 15.73
CA PRO A 96 1.72 -0.22 16.73
C PRO A 96 1.66 0.72 17.93
N ILE A 97 1.30 2.00 17.71
CA ILE A 97 1.15 2.99 18.79
C ILE A 97 0.00 2.57 19.70
N TRP A 98 -1.15 2.24 19.10
CA TRP A 98 -2.31 1.77 19.84
C TRP A 98 -2.02 0.46 20.59
N ALA A 99 -1.30 -0.49 19.96
CA ALA A 99 -0.89 -1.74 20.60
C ALA A 99 0.01 -1.52 21.82
N ILE A 100 0.91 -0.53 21.79
CA ILE A 100 1.78 -0.18 22.92
C ILE A 100 0.98 0.39 24.09
N PHE A 101 -0.04 1.20 23.83
CA PHE A 101 -0.87 1.79 24.88
C PHE A 101 -1.86 0.78 25.48
N HIS A 102 -2.40 -0.14 24.66
CA HIS A 102 -3.44 -1.05 25.09
C HIS A 102 -2.91 -2.37 25.67
N LEU A 103 -1.68 -2.76 25.35
CA LEU A 103 -1.06 -3.97 25.85
C LEU A 103 0.04 -3.61 26.86
N HIS A 104 -0.12 -4.05 28.13
CA HIS A 104 0.89 -3.92 29.19
C HIS A 104 2.15 -4.74 28.84
N MET A 105 2.89 -4.29 27.84
CA MET A 105 4.08 -4.96 27.33
C MET A 105 5.28 -4.64 28.22
N SER A 106 6.08 -5.67 28.50
CA SER A 106 7.32 -5.53 29.27
C SER A 106 8.33 -4.63 28.52
N MET A 107 9.12 -3.86 29.27
CA MET A 107 10.07 -2.87 28.71
C MET A 107 11.03 -3.43 27.65
N LYS A 108 11.34 -4.74 27.73
CA LYS A 108 12.16 -5.45 26.73
C LYS A 108 11.53 -5.47 25.35
N LEU A 109 10.20 -5.61 25.27
CA LEU A 109 9.47 -5.63 24.00
C LEU A 109 9.34 -4.23 23.41
N LYS A 110 9.13 -3.21 24.26
CA LYS A 110 9.15 -1.80 23.86
C LYS A 110 10.48 -1.39 23.20
N LEU A 111 11.60 -1.91 23.72
CA LEU A 111 12.93 -1.69 23.15
C LEU A 111 13.09 -2.40 21.78
N GLY A 112 12.61 -3.65 21.66
CA GLY A 112 12.67 -4.40 20.39
C GLY A 112 11.85 -3.75 19.28
N ILE A 113 10.66 -3.23 19.60
CA ILE A 113 9.81 -2.51 18.66
C ILE A 113 10.47 -1.21 18.20
N SER A 114 11.07 -0.46 19.11
CA SER A 114 11.83 0.76 18.79
C SER A 114 12.99 0.46 17.83
N ALA A 115 13.72 -0.64 18.06
CA ALA A 115 14.82 -1.06 17.19
C ALA A 115 14.32 -1.44 15.79
N ILE A 116 13.23 -2.18 15.66
CA ILE A 116 12.65 -2.53 14.35
C ILE A 116 12.19 -1.26 13.62
N PHE A 117 11.52 -0.35 14.32
CA PHE A 117 11.09 0.92 13.73
C PHE A 117 12.28 1.77 13.26
N ALA A 118 13.36 1.81 14.03
CA ALA A 118 14.60 2.48 13.66
C ALA A 118 15.25 1.86 12.41
N THR A 119 15.26 0.53 12.29
CA THR A 119 15.78 -0.15 11.09
C THR A 119 14.93 0.14 9.84
N GLY A 120 13.61 0.18 9.99
CA GLY A 120 12.70 0.57 8.91
C GLY A 120 12.91 2.03 8.46
N LEU A 121 13.09 2.94 9.41
CA LEU A 121 13.37 4.35 9.12
C LEU A 121 14.74 4.53 8.44
N LEU A 122 15.76 3.78 8.86
CA LEU A 122 17.08 3.79 8.26
C LEU A 122 17.06 3.24 6.82
N ALA A 123 16.36 2.13 6.60
CA ALA A 123 16.18 1.56 5.27
C ALA A 123 15.45 2.54 4.33
N PHE A 124 14.42 3.22 4.83
CA PHE A 124 13.70 4.26 4.10
C PHE A 124 14.59 5.45 3.76
N ALA A 125 15.36 5.96 4.73
CA ALA A 125 16.31 7.04 4.52
C ALA A 125 17.39 6.68 3.49
N CYS A 126 17.96 5.46 3.55
CA CYS A 126 18.87 4.96 2.53
C CYS A 126 18.23 4.93 1.13
N SER A 127 16.96 4.54 1.04
CA SER A 127 16.23 4.52 -0.22
C SER A 127 16.01 5.94 -0.79
N ILE A 128 15.68 6.92 0.06
CA ILE A 128 15.58 8.34 -0.34
C ILE A 128 16.94 8.87 -0.78
N CYS A 129 18.00 8.64 -0.01
CA CYS A 129 19.35 9.05 -0.39
C CYS A 129 19.70 8.49 -1.77
N ARG A 130 19.47 7.19 -1.98
CA ARG A 130 19.67 6.54 -3.29
C ARG A 130 18.89 7.26 -4.40
N LEU A 131 17.62 7.60 -4.16
CA LEU A 131 16.79 8.33 -5.12
C LEU A 131 17.36 9.72 -5.44
N VAL A 132 17.72 10.51 -4.42
CA VAL A 132 18.25 11.87 -4.57
C VAL A 132 19.60 11.87 -5.31
N TYR A 133 20.42 10.84 -5.15
CA TYR A 133 21.65 10.69 -5.94
C TYR A 133 21.40 10.15 -7.36
N THR A 134 20.27 9.50 -7.60
CA THR A 134 19.88 8.95 -8.93
C THR A 134 19.12 9.97 -9.78
N VAL A 135 18.51 11.02 -9.20
CA VAL A 135 17.66 12.01 -9.90
C VAL A 135 18.40 13.12 -10.69
N PRO A 136 19.60 13.62 -10.32
CA PRO A 136 20.28 14.69 -11.05
C PRO A 136 20.59 14.42 -12.54
N PRO A 137 20.84 13.18 -13.01
CA PRO A 137 20.96 12.88 -14.44
C PRO A 137 19.64 12.90 -15.24
N LEU A 138 18.48 13.12 -14.60
CA LEU A 138 17.14 13.08 -15.24
C LEU A 138 16.78 14.37 -16.00
N HIS A 139 17.54 15.46 -15.84
CA HIS A 139 17.13 16.81 -16.27
C HIS A 139 17.48 17.18 -17.73
N SER A 140 17.71 16.18 -18.59
CA SER A 140 17.86 16.37 -20.04
C SER A 140 16.75 15.60 -20.77
N ASP A 141 15.77 16.38 -21.24
CA ASP A 141 14.65 16.21 -22.20
C ASP A 141 13.96 14.86 -22.51
N ASP A 142 14.40 13.71 -22.02
CA ASP A 142 13.78 12.40 -22.33
C ASP A 142 13.17 11.72 -21.09
N ALA A 143 12.16 12.38 -20.51
CA ALA A 143 11.42 11.90 -19.33
C ALA A 143 10.80 10.49 -19.51
N SER A 144 10.54 10.06 -20.74
CA SER A 144 10.01 8.72 -21.05
C SER A 144 11.00 7.58 -20.80
N TYR A 145 12.32 7.83 -20.92
CA TYR A 145 13.36 6.81 -20.68
C TYR A 145 13.68 6.61 -19.18
N LEU A 146 13.22 7.54 -18.35
CA LEU A 146 13.55 7.66 -16.94
C LEU A 146 12.55 6.96 -16.00
N PHE A 147 11.38 6.61 -16.52
CA PHE A 147 10.45 5.71 -15.83
C PHE A 147 10.82 4.22 -15.99
N ALA A 148 11.65 3.86 -16.98
CA ALA A 148 12.09 2.48 -17.22
C ALA A 148 12.93 1.87 -16.08
N PRO A 149 13.93 2.54 -15.46
CA PRO A 149 14.72 1.97 -14.37
C PRO A 149 13.97 1.90 -13.03
N VAL A 150 12.91 2.70 -12.84
CA VAL A 150 12.01 2.60 -11.67
C VAL A 150 11.19 1.30 -11.70
N GLY A 151 10.89 0.79 -12.91
CA GLY A 151 10.29 -0.54 -13.11
C GLY A 151 11.30 -1.70 -13.10
N LEU A 152 12.61 -1.43 -13.20
CA LEU A 152 13.66 -2.48 -13.15
C LEU A 152 14.13 -2.82 -11.73
N TRP A 153 13.82 -1.95 -10.75
CA TRP A 153 14.16 -2.10 -9.33
C TRP A 153 12.92 -2.15 -8.41
N SER A 154 11.76 -2.49 -8.99
CA SER A 154 10.64 -3.09 -8.25
C SER A 154 10.77 -4.60 -8.21
#